data_AF-A0A6I6DE61-F1
#
_entry.id   AF-A0A6I6DE61-F1
#
_cell.length_a   1.000
_cell.length_b   1.000
_cell.length_c   1.000
_cell.angle_alpha   90.00
_cell.angle_beta   90.00
_cell.angle_gamma   90.00
#
_symmetry.space_group_name_H-M   'P 1'
#
loop_
_entity.id
_entity.type
_entity.pdbx_description
1 polymer ?
#
loop_
_entity_poly.entity_id
_entity_poly.type
_entity_poly.pdbx_seq_one_letter_code
_entity_poly.pdbx_strand_id
1 'polypeptide(L)'
;MDILEITNVQKNEIELYNQLCDLTMELYKLLKEEKQKDNLDEKLSEKITKILADRQEVIRKIEKSRDYLQEKYDISSFADSKLKDNSSADLYDEIIANNNAIKDIMMDIKVVDEKANALMQEIFLKLKDKLTNVRENKKAHKAYTYENLSTDGWFFDQKK
;
A
#
# COMPACT_ATOMS: atom_id res chain seq x y z
N MET A 1 27.83 22.06 -10.01
CA MET A 1 26.73 21.08 -9.94
C MET A 1 27.13 19.92 -10.82
N ASP A 2 27.17 18.70 -10.29
CA ASP A 2 27.54 17.51 -11.06
C ASP A 2 26.27 16.95 -11.73
N ILE A 3 26.05 17.38 -12.97
CA ILE A 3 24.84 17.05 -13.75
C ILE A 3 24.82 15.55 -14.07
N LEU A 4 25.99 14.93 -14.26
CA LEU A 4 26.11 13.49 -14.50
C LEU A 4 25.67 12.70 -13.26
N GLU A 5 26.08 13.16 -12.07
CA GLU A 5 25.65 12.54 -10.81
C GLU A 5 24.14 12.64 -10.61
N ILE A 6 23.53 13.82 -10.83
CA ILE A 6 22.07 14.00 -10.76
C ILE A 6 21.35 13.06 -11.72
N THR A 7 21.82 12.99 -12.96
CA THR A 7 21.25 12.13 -14.01
C THR A 7 21.30 10.66 -13.60
N ASN A 8 22.43 10.20 -13.04
CA ASN A 8 22.58 8.82 -12.58
C ASN A 8 21.67 8.49 -11.40
N VAL A 9 21.52 9.41 -10.44
CA VAL A 9 20.60 9.22 -9.32
C VAL A 9 19.16 9.14 -9.82
N GLN A 10 18.75 10.00 -10.76
CA GLN A 10 17.40 9.95 -11.34
C GLN A 10 17.14 8.67 -12.13
N LYS A 11 18.14 8.12 -12.83
CA LYS A 11 18.02 6.79 -13.48
C LYS A 11 17.73 5.70 -12.44
N ASN A 12 18.47 5.70 -11.33
CA ASN A 12 18.20 4.78 -10.23
C ASN A 12 16.80 5.01 -9.62
N GLU A 13 16.34 6.26 -9.53
CA GLU A 13 14.96 6.55 -9.08
C GLU A 13 13.93 5.96 -10.04
N ILE A 14 14.12 6.07 -11.36
CA ILE A 14 13.22 5.46 -12.35
C ILE A 14 13.14 3.95 -12.13
N GLU A 15 14.26 3.27 -11.87
CA GLU A 15 14.26 1.84 -11.54
C GLU A 15 13.46 1.52 -10.28
N LEU A 16 13.62 2.32 -9.22
CA LEU A 16 12.86 2.17 -7.98
C LEU A 16 11.36 2.43 -8.18
N TYR A 17 10.99 3.43 -9.00
CA TYR A 17 9.60 3.72 -9.34
C TYR A 17 8.97 2.59 -10.17
N ASN A 18 9.71 2.04 -11.13
CA ASN A 18 9.25 0.87 -11.89
C ASN A 18 9.05 -0.34 -10.96
N GLN A 19 9.99 -0.59 -10.04
CA GLN A 19 9.83 -1.65 -9.04
C GLN A 19 8.59 -1.42 -8.16
N LEU A 20 8.35 -0.19 -7.70
CA LEU A 20 7.17 0.16 -6.93
C LEU A 20 5.89 -0.05 -7.76
N CYS A 21 5.91 0.27 -9.05
CA CYS A 21 4.81 0.05 -9.96
C CYS A 21 4.48 -1.43 -10.11
N ASP A 22 5.49 -2.28 -10.34
CA ASP A 22 5.30 -3.73 -10.43
C ASP A 22 4.69 -4.33 -9.16
N LEU A 23 5.22 -3.95 -8.00
CA LEU A 23 4.68 -4.37 -6.71
C LEU A 23 3.23 -3.90 -6.50
N THR A 24 2.90 -2.70 -6.98
CA THR A 24 1.54 -2.13 -6.87
C THR A 24 0.56 -2.89 -7.79
N MET A 25 0.99 -3.27 -9.00
CA MET A 25 0.19 -4.12 -9.88
C MET A 25 0.01 -5.53 -9.32
N GLU A 26 1.04 -6.11 -8.71
CA GLU A 26 0.97 -7.42 -8.06
C GLU A 26 0.02 -7.40 -6.86
N LEU A 27 0.12 -6.38 -6.00
CA LEU A 27 -0.81 -6.17 -4.90
C LEU A 27 -2.26 -6.12 -5.39
N TYR A 28 -2.53 -5.34 -6.44
CA TYR A 28 -3.87 -5.24 -7.02
C TYR A 28 -4.38 -6.60 -7.51
N LYS A 29 -3.54 -7.40 -8.17
CA LYS A 29 -3.91 -8.76 -8.62
C LYS A 29 -4.25 -9.67 -7.45
N LEU A 30 -3.43 -9.68 -6.40
CA LEU A 30 -3.68 -10.50 -5.20
C LEU A 30 -4.98 -10.07 -4.49
N LEU A 31 -5.23 -8.77 -4.33
CA LEU A 31 -6.47 -8.28 -3.72
C LEU A 31 -7.71 -8.65 -4.55
N LYS A 32 -7.59 -8.65 -5.88
CA LYS A 32 -8.67 -9.08 -6.76
C LYS A 32 -8.96 -10.58 -6.59
N GLU A 33 -7.93 -11.40 -6.42
CA GLU A 33 -8.07 -12.82 -6.12
C GLU A 33 -8.73 -13.02 -4.74
N GLU A 34 -8.25 -12.31 -3.70
CA GLU A 34 -8.80 -12.42 -2.34
C GLU A 34 -10.27 -12.05 -2.28
N LYS A 35 -10.68 -10.99 -2.99
CA LYS A 35 -12.07 -10.54 -3.04
C LYS A 35 -13.03 -11.62 -3.55
N GLN A 36 -12.57 -12.52 -4.42
CA GLN A 36 -13.38 -13.60 -4.99
C GLN A 36 -13.56 -14.78 -4.03
N LYS A 37 -12.74 -14.87 -2.98
CA LYS A 37 -12.81 -15.98 -2.03
C LYS A 37 -13.89 -15.72 -0.99
N ASP A 38 -14.62 -16.79 -0.68
CA ASP A 38 -15.64 -16.76 0.35
C ASP A 38 -15.02 -16.68 1.74
N ASN A 39 -13.76 -17.08 1.93
CA ASN A 39 -13.00 -17.03 3.18
C ASN A 39 -11.60 -16.48 2.94
N LEU A 40 -11.00 -15.91 4.01
CA LEU A 40 -9.62 -15.44 3.95
C LEU A 40 -8.70 -16.60 3.62
N ASP A 41 -7.87 -16.41 2.60
CA ASP A 41 -6.75 -17.31 2.33
C ASP A 41 -5.52 -16.79 3.09
N GLU A 42 -5.08 -17.57 4.07
CA GLU A 42 -3.93 -17.23 4.91
C GLU A 42 -2.66 -17.05 4.07
N LYS A 43 -2.41 -17.93 3.09
CA LYS A 43 -1.22 -17.84 2.23
C LYS A 43 -1.27 -16.59 1.35
N LEU A 44 -2.46 -16.22 0.89
CA LEU A 44 -2.61 -15.02 0.08
C LEU A 44 -2.49 -13.75 0.92
N SER A 45 -3.01 -13.77 2.15
CA SER A 45 -2.84 -12.70 3.14
C SER A 45 -1.37 -12.47 3.51
N GLU A 46 -0.61 -13.55 3.69
CA GLU A 46 0.85 -13.48 3.90
C GLU A 46 1.56 -12.83 2.72
N LYS A 47 1.22 -13.22 1.48
CA LYS A 47 1.78 -12.62 0.27
C LYS A 47 1.45 -11.14 0.15
N ILE A 48 0.20 -10.75 0.38
CA ILE A 48 -0.22 -9.34 0.40
C ILE A 48 0.62 -8.56 1.42
N THR A 49 0.75 -9.09 2.64
CA THR A 49 1.50 -8.44 3.72
C THR A 49 2.98 -8.28 3.36
N LYS A 50 3.58 -9.30 2.74
CA LYS A 50 4.95 -9.24 2.24
C LYS A 50 5.11 -8.15 1.18
N ILE A 51 4.23 -8.10 0.18
CA ILE A 51 4.30 -7.06 -0.86
C ILE A 51 4.15 -5.67 -0.25
N LEU A 52 3.27 -5.47 0.73
CA LEU A 52 3.16 -4.18 1.42
C LEU A 52 4.46 -3.79 2.13
N ALA A 53 5.15 -4.74 2.77
CA ALA A 53 6.45 -4.52 3.38
C ALA A 53 7.53 -4.17 2.34
N ASP A 54 7.59 -4.92 1.23
CA ASP A 54 8.53 -4.69 0.13
C ASP A 54 8.30 -3.31 -0.51
N ARG A 55 7.03 -2.92 -0.73
CA ARG A 55 6.66 -1.58 -1.20
C ARG A 55 7.17 -0.50 -0.27
N GLN A 56 6.97 -0.66 1.04
CA GLN A 56 7.43 0.30 2.03
C GLN A 56 8.97 0.44 2.02
N GLU A 57 9.71 -0.64 1.77
CA GLU A 57 11.16 -0.58 1.62
C GLU A 57 11.57 0.24 0.39
N VAL A 58 10.91 0.02 -0.76
CA VAL A 58 11.18 0.76 -2.00
C VAL A 58 10.88 2.25 -1.82
N ILE A 59 9.76 2.60 -1.19
CA ILE A 59 9.40 4.00 -0.88
C ILE A 59 10.50 4.67 -0.03
N ARG A 60 11.01 3.99 1.00
CA ARG A 60 12.13 4.53 1.81
C ARG A 60 13.41 4.74 1.00
N LYS A 61 13.69 3.89 0.00
CA LYS A 61 14.85 4.08 -0.88
C LYS A 61 14.68 5.31 -1.77
N ILE A 62 13.47 5.52 -2.30
CA ILE A 62 13.10 6.70 -3.07
C ILE A 62 13.22 7.98 -2.22
N GLU A 63 12.68 7.96 -0.99
CA GLU A 63 12.77 9.09 -0.05
C GLU A 63 14.23 9.47 0.22
N LYS A 64 15.07 8.48 0.54
CA LYS A 64 16.52 8.72 0.75
C LYS A 64 17.22 9.30 -0.48
N SER A 65 16.85 8.83 -1.68
CA SER A 65 17.40 9.36 -2.93
C SER A 65 17.01 10.82 -3.15
N ARG A 66 15.75 11.17 -2.87
CA ARG A 66 15.26 12.54 -2.97
C ARG A 66 15.89 13.46 -1.94
N ASP A 67 15.99 13.01 -0.69
CA ASP A 67 16.65 13.75 0.39
C ASP A 67 18.11 14.03 0.03
N TYR A 68 18.82 13.03 -0.51
CA TYR A 68 20.19 13.17 -0.99
C TYR A 68 20.33 14.26 -2.07
N LEU A 69 19.47 14.23 -3.08
CA LEU A 69 19.50 15.25 -4.14
C LEU A 69 19.15 16.64 -3.60
N GLN A 70 18.20 16.73 -2.66
CA GLN A 70 17.77 18.00 -2.07
C GLN A 70 18.86 18.61 -1.19
N GLU A 71 19.50 17.82 -0.34
CA GLU A 71 20.57 18.26 0.57
C GLU A 71 21.82 18.70 -0.21
N LYS A 72 22.16 17.99 -1.29
CA LYS A 72 23.41 18.21 -2.04
C LYS A 72 23.31 19.33 -3.09
N TYR A 73 22.14 19.56 -3.69
CA TYR A 73 22.03 20.43 -4.87
C TYR A 73 21.03 21.58 -4.75
N ASP A 74 20.28 21.70 -3.65
CA ASP A 74 19.21 22.70 -3.47
C ASP A 74 18.38 22.89 -4.76
N ILE A 75 17.71 21.81 -5.14
CA ILE A 75 16.98 21.67 -6.42
C ILE A 75 15.85 22.71 -6.56
N SER A 76 15.53 23.46 -5.50
CA SER A 76 14.63 24.62 -5.56
C SER A 76 15.09 25.69 -6.56
N SER A 77 16.40 25.77 -6.85
CA SER A 77 16.98 26.75 -7.79
C SER A 77 17.12 26.25 -9.25
N PHE A 78 16.73 25.01 -9.55
CA PHE A 78 16.99 24.37 -10.85
C PHE A 78 16.20 24.99 -12.01
N ALA A 79 15.11 25.72 -11.72
CA ALA A 79 14.29 26.37 -12.73
C ALA A 79 15.02 27.52 -13.46
N ASP A 80 16.07 28.12 -12.85
CA ASP A 80 16.73 29.34 -13.36
C ASP A 80 18.11 29.10 -14.00
N SER A 81 18.69 27.90 -13.90
CA SER A 81 20.08 27.64 -14.34
C SER A 81 20.25 27.40 -15.85
N LYS A 82 19.16 27.40 -16.61
CA LYS A 82 19.07 27.09 -18.07
C LYS A 82 19.92 27.96 -19.00
N LEU A 83 20.63 28.97 -18.48
CA LEU A 83 21.19 30.07 -19.29
C LEU A 83 22.72 30.16 -19.35
N LYS A 84 23.50 29.25 -18.73
CA LYS A 84 24.96 29.50 -18.61
C LYS A 84 25.95 28.50 -19.19
N ASP A 85 25.55 27.29 -19.62
CA ASP A 85 26.54 26.33 -20.11
C ASP A 85 26.02 25.46 -21.28
N ASN A 86 26.39 25.83 -22.52
CA ASN A 86 26.04 25.07 -23.74
C ASN A 86 26.71 23.69 -23.81
N SER A 87 27.69 23.41 -22.95
CA SER A 87 28.45 22.16 -22.94
C SER A 87 27.68 20.97 -22.34
N SER A 88 26.58 21.22 -21.63
CA SER A 88 25.81 20.20 -20.89
C SER A 88 24.32 20.12 -21.30
N ALA A 89 23.96 20.71 -22.45
CA ALA A 89 22.56 20.80 -22.88
C ALA A 89 21.85 19.43 -22.96
N ASP A 90 22.52 18.43 -23.51
CA ASP A 90 21.97 17.06 -23.64
C ASP A 90 21.68 16.42 -22.28
N LEU A 91 22.53 16.64 -21.28
CA LEU A 91 22.34 16.11 -19.92
C LEU A 91 21.20 16.85 -19.18
N TYR A 92 21.00 18.13 -19.45
CA TYR A 92 19.84 18.87 -18.91
C TYR A 92 18.52 18.36 -19.52
N ASP A 93 18.49 18.10 -20.82
CA ASP A 93 17.34 17.50 -21.48
C ASP A 93 17.05 16.09 -20.94
N GLU A 94 18.10 15.31 -20.64
CA GLU A 94 17.97 14.01 -19.99
C GLU A 94 17.39 14.11 -18.57
N ILE A 95 17.80 15.09 -17.77
CA ILE A 95 17.21 15.36 -16.44
C ILE A 95 15.72 15.68 -16.55
N ILE A 96 15.31 16.48 -17.53
CA ILE A 96 13.90 16.82 -17.77
C ILE A 96 13.13 15.57 -18.21
N ALA A 97 13.68 14.79 -19.13
CA ALA A 97 13.09 13.54 -19.59
C ALA A 97 12.90 12.54 -18.44
N ASN A 98 13.90 12.39 -17.58
CA ASN A 98 13.83 11.52 -16.40
C ASN A 98 12.77 11.99 -15.41
N ASN A 99 12.68 13.29 -15.14
CA ASN A 99 11.63 13.86 -14.29
C ASN A 99 10.22 13.61 -14.85
N ASN A 100 10.05 13.68 -16.17
CA ASN A 100 8.78 13.37 -16.81
C ASN A 100 8.46 11.87 -16.71
N ALA A 101 9.44 11.00 -16.96
CA ALA A 101 9.27 9.55 -16.81
C ALA A 101 8.86 9.17 -15.37
N ILE A 102 9.51 9.75 -14.36
CA ILE A 102 9.15 9.55 -12.94
C ILE A 102 7.70 10.00 -12.69
N LYS A 103 7.27 11.15 -13.22
CA LYS A 103 5.90 11.64 -13.06
C LYS A 103 4.87 10.72 -13.71
N ASP A 104 5.17 10.21 -14.90
CA ASP A 104 4.28 9.29 -15.61
C ASP A 104 4.11 7.99 -14.82
N ILE A 105 5.21 7.40 -14.33
CA ILE A 105 5.17 6.20 -13.48
C ILE A 105 4.39 6.48 -12.18
N MET A 106 4.60 7.64 -11.54
CA MET A 106 3.85 8.03 -10.34
C MET A 106 2.35 8.13 -10.60
N MET A 107 1.94 8.63 -11.77
CA MET A 107 0.53 8.70 -12.14
C MET A 107 -0.08 7.30 -12.31
N ASP A 108 0.65 6.39 -12.95
CA ASP A 108 0.23 5.00 -13.11
C ASP A 108 0.10 4.28 -11.75
N ILE A 109 1.09 4.44 -10.87
CA ILE A 109 1.04 3.91 -9.50
C ILE A 109 -0.20 4.42 -8.77
N LYS A 110 -0.47 5.72 -8.83
CA LYS A 110 -1.63 6.33 -8.15
C LYS A 110 -2.95 5.72 -8.61
N VAL A 111 -3.14 5.55 -9.92
CA VAL A 111 -4.37 4.95 -10.48
C VAL A 111 -4.55 3.50 -10.02
N VAL A 112 -3.48 2.73 -9.93
CA VAL A 112 -3.56 1.33 -9.47
C VAL A 112 -3.77 1.27 -7.96
N ASP A 113 -3.13 2.14 -7.17
CA ASP A 113 -3.31 2.23 -5.73
C ASP A 113 -4.74 2.60 -5.34
N GLU A 114 -5.38 3.54 -6.04
CA GLU A 114 -6.79 3.88 -5.81
C GLU A 114 -7.69 2.65 -5.95
N LYS A 115 -7.44 1.82 -6.98
CA LYS A 115 -8.18 0.57 -7.20
C LYS A 115 -7.86 -0.49 -6.14
N ALA A 116 -6.59 -0.64 -5.77
CA ALA A 116 -6.16 -1.58 -4.74
C ALA A 116 -6.77 -1.20 -3.37
N ASN A 117 -6.78 0.08 -3.02
CA ASN A 117 -7.37 0.59 -1.79
C ASN A 117 -8.88 0.34 -1.73
N ALA A 118 -9.60 0.55 -2.84
CA ALA A 118 -11.02 0.22 -2.92
C ALA A 118 -11.27 -1.28 -2.66
N LEU A 119 -10.49 -2.17 -3.28
CA LEU A 119 -10.59 -3.61 -3.04
C LEU A 119 -10.30 -3.98 -1.58
N MET A 120 -9.27 -3.37 -1.00
CA MET A 120 -8.89 -3.62 0.39
C MET A 120 -9.99 -3.19 1.37
N GLN A 121 -10.63 -2.03 1.14
CA GLN A 121 -11.78 -1.57 1.93
C GLN A 121 -12.95 -2.54 1.84
N GLU A 122 -13.27 -3.05 0.65
CA GLU A 122 -14.33 -4.04 0.47
C GLU A 122 -14.04 -5.35 1.22
N ILE A 123 -12.79 -5.84 1.16
CA ILE A 123 -12.36 -7.02 1.91
C ILE A 123 -12.54 -6.78 3.42
N PHE A 124 -12.11 -5.63 3.94
CA PHE A 124 -12.28 -5.31 5.35
C PHE A 124 -13.75 -5.23 5.78
N LEU A 125 -14.64 -4.70 4.94
CA LEU A 125 -16.08 -4.69 5.20
C LEU A 125 -16.63 -6.12 5.31
N LYS A 126 -16.29 -7.01 4.35
CA LYS A 126 -16.69 -8.42 4.42
C LYS A 126 -16.22 -9.09 5.72
N LEU A 127 -15.00 -8.79 6.16
CA LEU A 127 -14.45 -9.36 7.40
C LEU A 127 -15.16 -8.84 8.65
N LYS A 128 -15.49 -7.55 8.68
CA LYS A 128 -16.27 -6.95 9.75
C LYS A 128 -17.65 -7.59 9.88
N ASP A 129 -18.32 -7.86 8.77
CA ASP A 129 -19.64 -8.49 8.75
C ASP A 129 -19.57 -9.92 9.28
N LYS A 130 -18.58 -10.70 8.83
CA LYS A 130 -18.33 -12.05 9.37
C LYS A 130 -18.04 -12.05 10.86
N LEU A 131 -17.21 -11.12 11.34
CA LEU A 131 -16.90 -11.01 12.76
C LEU A 131 -18.16 -10.71 13.58
N THR A 132 -19.07 -9.90 13.04
CA THR A 132 -20.36 -9.60 13.66
C THR A 132 -21.22 -10.86 13.74
N ASN A 133 -21.33 -11.62 12.64
CA ASN A 133 -22.05 -12.90 12.63
C ASN A 133 -21.47 -13.91 13.64
N VAL A 134 -20.14 -14.01 13.76
CA VAL A 134 -19.48 -14.88 14.74
C VAL A 134 -19.83 -14.46 16.18
N ARG A 135 -19.88 -13.14 16.45
CA ARG A 135 -20.28 -12.63 17.77
C ARG A 135 -21.73 -12.93 18.09
N GLU A 136 -22.63 -12.78 17.12
CA GLU A 136 -24.05 -13.09 17.26
C GLU A 136 -24.28 -14.59 17.48
N ASN A 137 -23.60 -15.44 16.70
CA ASN A 137 -23.63 -16.89 16.89
C ASN A 137 -23.11 -17.30 18.27
N LYS A 138 -22.07 -16.64 18.78
CA LYS A 138 -21.58 -16.87 20.15
C LYS A 138 -22.60 -16.45 21.21
N LYS A 139 -23.32 -15.35 21.02
CA LYS A 139 -24.42 -14.93 21.92
C LYS A 139 -25.57 -15.93 21.88
N ALA A 140 -25.98 -16.37 20.69
CA ALA A 140 -27.02 -17.37 20.51
C ALA A 140 -26.62 -18.71 21.15
N HIS A 141 -25.38 -19.15 20.94
CA HIS A 141 -24.85 -20.36 21.57
C HIS A 141 -24.98 -20.31 23.10
N LYS A 142 -24.52 -19.22 23.72
CA LYS A 142 -24.68 -19.00 25.17
C LYS A 142 -26.14 -19.02 25.65
N ALA A 143 -27.07 -18.52 24.83
CA ALA A 143 -28.50 -18.52 25.17
C ALA A 143 -29.09 -19.94 25.16
N TYR A 144 -28.65 -20.80 24.24
CA TYR A 144 -29.17 -22.17 24.12
C TYR A 144 -28.44 -23.19 25.01
N THR A 145 -27.19 -22.94 25.40
CA THR A 145 -26.42 -23.84 26.28
C THR A 145 -26.58 -23.55 27.78
N TYR A 146 -27.33 -22.52 28.15
CA TYR A 146 -27.59 -22.16 29.56
C TYR A 146 -26.32 -21.94 30.41
N GLU A 147 -25.15 -21.67 29.81
CA GLU A 147 -23.85 -21.56 30.50
C GLU A 147 -23.77 -20.44 31.56
N ASN A 148 -24.81 -19.58 31.68
CA ASN A 148 -24.91 -18.49 32.65
C ASN A 148 -26.22 -18.46 33.46
N LEU A 149 -27.07 -19.50 33.38
CA LEU A 149 -28.20 -19.63 34.29
C LEU A 149 -27.73 -20.43 35.50
N SER A 150 -27.54 -19.73 36.63
CA SER A 150 -27.53 -20.39 37.95
C SER A 150 -28.74 -21.31 38.00
N THR A 151 -28.47 -22.60 38.22
CA THR A 151 -29.46 -23.67 38.35
C THR A 151 -30.32 -23.54 39.61
N ASP A 152 -30.18 -22.47 40.40
CA ASP A 152 -30.87 -22.32 41.69
C ASP A 152 -32.29 -21.74 41.61
N GLY A 153 -32.82 -21.51 40.40
CA GLY A 153 -34.07 -20.73 40.22
C GLY A 153 -35.29 -21.46 39.69
N TRP A 154 -35.26 -22.78 39.45
CA TRP A 154 -36.34 -23.49 38.73
C TRP A 154 -37.04 -24.60 39.52
N PHE A 155 -37.15 -24.44 40.83
CA PHE A 155 -38.15 -25.18 41.61
C PHE A 155 -39.41 -24.33 41.73
N PHE A 156 -40.40 -24.59 40.86
CA PHE A 156 -41.77 -24.19 41.15
C PHE A 156 -42.21 -24.93 42.42
N ASP A 157 -42.39 -24.19 43.51
CA ASP A 157 -43.05 -24.64 44.73
C ASP A 157 -44.50 -25.05 44.38
N GLN A 158 -44.71 -26.32 44.05
CA GLN A 158 -46.05 -26.91 43.96
C GLN A 158 -46.52 -27.25 45.38
N LYS A 159 -46.99 -26.24 46.11
CA LYS A 159 -47.89 -26.44 47.24
C LYS A 159 -49.33 -26.26 46.79
N LYS A 160 -50.04 -27.38 46.67
CA LYS A 160 -51.42 -27.54 47.17
C LYS A 160 -51.58 -28.94 47.74
#